data_AF-I0A2A3-F1
#
_entry.id   AF-I0A2A3-F1
#
_cell.length_a   1.000
_cell.length_b   1.000
_cell.length_c   1.000
_cell.angle_alpha   90.00
_cell.angle_beta   90.00
_cell.angle_gamma   90.00
#
_symmetry.space_group_name_H-M   'P 1'
#
loop_
_entity.id
_entity.type
_entity.pdbx_description
1 polymer ?
#
loop_
_entity_poly.entity_id
_entity_poly.type
_entity_poly.pdbx_seq_one_letter_code
_entity_poly.pdbx_strand_id
1 'polypeptide(L)'
;MDNILISEAVYFLKKIWNYQSELANCFSLVWIKKDNQRDLGYIHFCKQIYGKDLFSKIYEWLRQNLSNLAMEGYDIYYQVLPLWRKPEKGRGTKNEVKISKWLWCDLDFKEEVLDVELDDNLKEKLKFKDYYCEEKDNYGLFCTYRKNKYSWYVVKRPALAEILEKAAKSFRLPDIVVDSGNGYHLYFELNKEESALKILSLEENVVELLGGDEKSKDLARILRLPGTVNQKNKRISKVIYRKNNLI
;
A
#
# COMPACT_ATOMS: atom_id res chain seq x y z
N MET A 1 13.98 14.07 -0.93
CA MET A 1 13.34 13.13 0.01
C MET A 1 14.42 12.44 0.83
N ASP A 2 14.15 12.06 2.08
CA ASP A 2 15.14 11.52 3.02
C ASP A 2 15.63 10.11 2.60
N ASN A 3 16.96 9.89 2.64
CA ASN A 3 17.58 8.59 2.38
C ASN A 3 17.06 7.51 3.34
N ILE A 4 16.65 7.88 4.55
CA ILE A 4 16.06 6.96 5.53
C ILE A 4 14.75 6.36 4.99
N LEU A 5 13.89 7.16 4.38
CA LEU A 5 12.61 6.70 3.82
C LEU A 5 12.82 5.74 2.64
N ILE A 6 13.81 6.02 1.80
CA ILE A 6 14.17 5.14 0.67
C ILE A 6 14.69 3.80 1.20
N SER A 7 15.57 3.84 2.21
CA SER A 7 16.10 2.63 2.84
C SER A 7 14.98 1.78 3.45
N GLU A 8 14.01 2.39 4.13
CA GLU A 8 12.84 1.68 4.66
C GLU A 8 11.97 1.06 3.57
N ALA A 9 11.73 1.79 2.47
CA ALA A 9 11.00 1.26 1.31
C ALA A 9 11.68 0.02 0.72
N VAL A 10 13.00 0.09 0.52
CA VAL A 10 13.80 -1.02 -0.03
C VAL A 10 13.88 -2.19 0.95
N TYR A 11 14.02 -1.93 2.25
CA TYR A 11 13.99 -2.97 3.28
C TYR A 11 12.65 -3.70 3.29
N PHE A 12 11.54 -2.96 3.26
CA PHE A 12 10.20 -3.52 3.18
C PHE A 12 10.04 -4.40 1.93
N LEU A 13 10.40 -3.87 0.75
CA LEU A 13 10.38 -4.64 -0.49
C LEU A 13 11.24 -5.91 -0.37
N LYS A 14 12.46 -5.81 0.15
CA LYS A 14 13.34 -6.97 0.36
C LYS A 14 12.70 -8.03 1.24
N LYS A 15 11.96 -7.64 2.28
CA LYS A 15 11.30 -8.58 3.18
C LYS A 15 10.10 -9.28 2.51
N ILE A 16 9.22 -8.53 1.84
CA ILE A 16 8.03 -9.12 1.21
C ILE A 16 8.37 -9.91 -0.07
N TRP A 17 9.47 -9.57 -0.73
CA TRP A 17 9.85 -10.13 -2.03
C TRP A 17 10.96 -11.20 -1.96
N ASN A 18 11.24 -11.71 -0.76
CA ASN A 18 12.19 -12.80 -0.56
C ASN A 18 11.56 -14.18 -0.87
N TYR A 19 11.47 -14.48 -2.16
CA TYR A 19 11.00 -15.75 -2.72
C TYR A 19 12.14 -16.64 -3.19
N GLN A 20 12.00 -17.95 -3.01
CA GLN A 20 12.91 -18.99 -3.51
C GLN A 20 12.52 -19.48 -4.91
N SER A 21 11.22 -19.57 -5.23
CA SER A 21 10.79 -20.07 -6.53
C SER A 21 11.06 -19.11 -7.68
N GLU A 22 11.44 -19.68 -8.82
CA GLU A 22 11.59 -18.99 -10.12
C GLU A 22 10.26 -18.47 -10.67
N LEU A 23 9.13 -18.96 -10.16
CA LEU A 23 7.80 -18.42 -10.48
C LEU A 23 7.54 -17.04 -9.85
N ALA A 24 8.41 -16.58 -8.95
CA ALA A 24 8.42 -15.23 -8.41
C ALA A 24 9.61 -14.43 -8.95
N ASN A 25 9.45 -13.89 -10.16
CA ASN A 25 10.55 -13.34 -10.95
C ASN A 25 10.55 -11.81 -11.02
N CYS A 26 9.41 -11.19 -11.35
CA CYS A 26 9.29 -9.74 -11.51
C CYS A 26 8.20 -9.09 -10.63
N PHE A 27 8.40 -7.84 -10.21
CA PHE A 27 7.30 -6.96 -9.79
C PHE A 27 7.44 -5.59 -10.45
N SER A 28 6.37 -4.79 -10.36
CA SER A 28 6.38 -3.41 -10.81
C SER A 28 6.33 -2.42 -9.65
N LEU A 29 7.07 -1.33 -9.78
CA LEU A 29 6.71 -0.07 -9.15
C LEU A 29 5.82 0.70 -10.13
N VAL A 30 4.77 1.32 -9.62
CA VAL A 30 3.76 2.04 -10.41
C VAL A 30 3.58 3.41 -9.79
N TRP A 31 3.57 4.47 -10.59
CA TRP A 31 3.26 5.82 -10.12
C TRP A 31 2.03 6.35 -10.85
N ILE A 32 1.15 7.03 -10.11
CA ILE A 32 -0.14 7.52 -10.62
C ILE A 32 -0.32 8.96 -10.15
N LYS A 33 -0.64 9.87 -11.08
CA LYS A 33 -0.85 11.28 -10.75
C LYS A 33 -2.17 11.45 -10.02
N LYS A 34 -2.16 12.15 -8.87
CA LYS A 34 -3.33 12.33 -8.01
C LYS A 34 -4.57 12.81 -8.78
N ASP A 35 -4.39 13.82 -9.62
CA ASP A 35 -5.49 14.53 -10.29
C ASP A 35 -5.77 14.00 -11.70
N ASN A 36 -4.99 13.03 -12.18
CA ASN A 36 -5.19 12.41 -13.48
C ASN A 36 -4.72 10.94 -13.46
N GLN A 37 -5.65 10.02 -13.17
CA GLN A 37 -5.32 8.59 -13.13
C GLN A 37 -4.92 7.99 -14.48
N ARG A 38 -5.08 8.72 -15.59
CA ARG A 38 -4.55 8.30 -16.91
C ARG A 38 -3.07 8.63 -17.07
N ASP A 39 -2.55 9.56 -16.27
CA ASP A 39 -1.15 9.90 -16.19
C ASP A 39 -0.48 8.98 -15.16
N LEU A 40 0.02 7.85 -15.67
CA LEU A 40 0.68 6.82 -14.89
C LEU A 40 1.91 6.32 -15.61
N GLY A 41 2.84 5.76 -14.83
CA GLY A 41 3.95 4.99 -15.37
C GLY A 41 4.31 3.82 -14.48
N TYR A 42 5.16 2.96 -14.99
CA TYR A 42 5.60 1.77 -14.29
C TYR A 42 7.02 1.37 -14.71
N ILE A 43 7.72 0.71 -13.79
CA ILE A 43 9.02 0.07 -14.03
C ILE A 43 8.99 -1.34 -13.45
N HIS A 44 9.59 -2.29 -14.16
CA HIS A 44 9.66 -3.69 -13.73
C HIS A 44 11.05 -4.01 -13.17
N PHE A 45 11.07 -4.64 -11.99
CA PHE A 45 12.26 -5.18 -11.36
C PHE A 45 12.18 -6.70 -11.39
N CYS A 46 13.08 -7.32 -12.16
CA CYS A 46 13.08 -8.76 -12.40
C CYS A 46 14.38 -9.42 -11.94
N LYS A 47 14.27 -10.55 -11.22
CA LYS A 47 15.41 -11.36 -10.80
C LYS A 47 16.26 -11.81 -11.98
N GLN A 48 15.65 -12.27 -13.07
CA GLN A 48 16.38 -12.71 -14.26
C GLN A 48 17.21 -11.60 -14.94
N ILE A 49 16.88 -10.32 -14.69
CA ILE A 49 17.58 -9.17 -15.28
C ILE A 49 18.65 -8.65 -14.34
N TYR A 50 18.33 -8.51 -13.05
CA TYR A 50 19.20 -7.83 -12.09
C TYR A 50 19.93 -8.78 -11.12
N GLY A 51 19.52 -10.05 -11.04
CA GLY A 51 20.10 -11.06 -10.16
C GLY A 51 20.24 -10.57 -8.72
N LYS A 52 21.46 -10.66 -8.19
CA LYS A 52 21.82 -10.21 -6.83
C LYS A 52 21.68 -8.69 -6.61
N ASP A 53 21.72 -7.90 -7.69
CA ASP A 53 21.71 -6.44 -7.64
C ASP A 53 20.30 -5.84 -7.67
N LEU A 54 19.25 -6.68 -7.69
CA LEU A 54 17.84 -6.28 -7.77
C LEU A 54 17.49 -5.14 -6.81
N PHE A 55 17.79 -5.29 -5.52
CA PHE A 55 17.44 -4.29 -4.51
C PHE A 55 18.31 -3.03 -4.55
N SER A 56 19.57 -3.16 -4.99
CA SER A 56 20.43 -2.00 -5.25
C SER A 56 19.87 -1.17 -6.41
N LYS A 57 19.35 -1.81 -7.46
CA LYS A 57 18.71 -1.12 -8.59
C LYS A 57 17.39 -0.45 -8.21
N ILE A 58 16.61 -1.05 -7.32
CA ILE A 58 15.43 -0.41 -6.75
C ILE A 58 15.82 0.84 -5.95
N TYR A 59 16.85 0.73 -5.10
CA TYR A 59 17.35 1.86 -4.32
C TYR A 59 17.81 3.01 -5.23
N GLU A 60 18.63 2.72 -6.24
CA GLU A 60 19.10 3.71 -7.22
C GLU A 60 17.93 4.41 -7.91
N TRP A 61 16.93 3.65 -8.38
CA TRP A 61 15.75 4.21 -9.04
C TRP A 61 14.95 5.11 -8.10
N LEU A 62 14.66 4.66 -6.88
CA LEU A 62 13.93 5.47 -5.89
C LEU A 62 14.71 6.75 -5.57
N ARG A 63 16.01 6.67 -5.35
CA ARG A 63 16.87 7.83 -5.07
C ARG A 63 16.84 8.87 -6.19
N GLN A 64 16.81 8.44 -7.44
CA GLN A 64 16.79 9.32 -8.61
C GLN A 64 15.41 9.94 -8.88
N ASN A 65 14.32 9.20 -8.65
CA ASN A 65 13.01 9.57 -9.16
C ASN A 65 12.03 10.08 -8.09
N LEU A 66 12.16 9.60 -6.85
CA LEU A 66 11.09 9.75 -5.85
C LEU A 66 10.81 11.21 -5.47
N SER A 67 11.83 12.06 -5.42
CA SER A 67 11.65 13.49 -5.10
C SER A 67 10.87 14.22 -6.19
N ASN A 68 11.21 13.99 -7.46
CA ASN A 68 10.56 14.64 -8.60
C ASN A 68 9.12 14.17 -8.73
N LEU A 69 8.89 12.85 -8.67
CA LEU A 69 7.55 12.27 -8.69
C LEU A 69 6.67 12.82 -7.56
N ALA A 70 7.22 12.95 -6.35
CA ALA A 70 6.47 13.51 -5.24
C ALA A 70 6.12 15.00 -5.43
N MET A 71 7.05 15.80 -5.99
CA MET A 71 6.81 17.22 -6.31
C MET A 71 5.76 17.39 -7.41
N GLU A 72 5.74 16.48 -8.38
CA GLU A 72 4.77 16.48 -9.49
C GLU A 72 3.39 15.89 -9.11
N GLY A 73 3.21 15.48 -7.84
CA GLY A 73 1.93 15.02 -7.33
C GLY A 73 1.61 13.56 -7.67
N TYR A 74 2.63 12.72 -7.88
CA TYR A 74 2.45 11.28 -8.04
C TYR A 74 2.44 10.55 -6.69
N ASP A 75 1.48 9.63 -6.56
CA ASP A 75 1.51 8.57 -5.57
C ASP A 75 2.34 7.39 -6.12
N ILE A 76 3.11 6.73 -5.25
CA ILE A 76 3.92 5.57 -5.62
C ILE A 76 3.33 4.30 -5.00
N TYR A 77 3.17 3.29 -5.85
CA TYR A 77 2.64 1.98 -5.53
C TYR A 77 3.61 0.88 -5.96
N TYR A 78 3.40 -0.31 -5.44
CA TYR A 78 4.12 -1.50 -5.84
C TYR A 78 3.16 -2.68 -6.01
N GLN A 79 3.49 -3.56 -6.94
CA GLN A 79 2.79 -4.83 -7.18
C GLN A 79 3.05 -5.78 -6.01
N VAL A 80 2.00 -6.15 -5.27
CA VAL A 80 2.14 -6.87 -4.00
C VAL A 80 2.68 -8.28 -4.21
N LEU A 81 2.00 -9.05 -5.07
CA LEU A 81 2.36 -10.42 -5.38
C LEU A 81 3.29 -10.50 -6.59
N PRO A 82 4.16 -11.53 -6.65
CA PRO A 82 5.14 -11.59 -7.70
C PRO A 82 4.57 -12.08 -9.04
N LEU A 83 5.14 -11.57 -10.12
CA LEU A 83 4.87 -11.98 -11.50
C LEU A 83 5.90 -13.03 -11.94
N TRP A 84 5.47 -14.09 -12.63
CA TRP A 84 6.37 -15.14 -13.11
C TRP A 84 7.27 -14.69 -14.27
N ARG A 85 6.88 -13.63 -14.97
CA ARG A 85 7.65 -13.02 -16.05
C ARG A 85 7.45 -11.51 -16.09
N LYS A 86 8.30 -10.83 -16.87
CA LYS A 86 8.10 -9.42 -17.21
C LYS A 86 6.88 -9.27 -18.12
N PRO A 87 5.89 -8.44 -17.77
CA PRO A 87 4.78 -8.11 -18.66
C PRO A 87 5.27 -7.40 -19.92
N GLU A 88 4.62 -7.66 -21.05
CA GLU A 88 4.89 -6.94 -22.31
C GLU A 88 4.48 -5.46 -22.22
N LYS A 89 3.36 -5.19 -21.54
CA LYS A 89 2.79 -3.87 -21.33
C LYS A 89 2.10 -3.80 -19.96
N GLY A 90 2.06 -2.59 -19.40
CA GLY A 90 1.37 -2.32 -18.14
C GLY A 90 2.09 -2.90 -16.92
N ARG A 91 1.41 -2.87 -15.79
CA ARG A 91 1.95 -3.29 -14.48
C ARG A 91 1.96 -4.80 -14.22
N GLY A 92 1.33 -5.58 -15.11
CA GLY A 92 1.03 -7.00 -14.93
C GLY A 92 -0.45 -7.27 -14.62
N THR A 93 -0.85 -8.53 -14.77
CA THR A 93 -2.22 -9.03 -14.59
C THR A 93 -2.25 -10.21 -13.61
N LYS A 94 -3.44 -10.51 -13.07
CA LYS A 94 -3.59 -11.64 -12.12
C LYS A 94 -3.16 -12.99 -12.69
N ASN A 95 -3.23 -13.16 -14.01
CA ASN A 95 -2.82 -14.38 -14.70
C ASN A 95 -1.29 -14.60 -14.68
N GLU A 96 -0.54 -13.53 -14.45
CA GLU A 96 0.91 -13.53 -14.32
C GLU A 96 1.37 -13.76 -12.87
N VAL A 97 0.45 -13.80 -11.91
CA VAL A 97 0.74 -14.24 -10.54
C VAL A 97 0.57 -15.75 -10.48
N LYS A 98 1.63 -16.46 -10.11
CA LYS A 98 1.62 -17.94 -10.01
C LYS A 98 1.77 -18.45 -8.60
N ILE A 99 2.43 -17.70 -7.74
CA ILE A 99 2.70 -18.07 -6.35
C ILE A 99 2.65 -16.85 -5.44
N SER A 100 2.45 -17.08 -4.15
CA SER A 100 2.69 -16.10 -3.11
C SER A 100 3.20 -16.77 -1.83
N LYS A 101 3.94 -16.00 -1.03
CA LYS A 101 4.37 -16.31 0.33
C LYS A 101 3.65 -15.42 1.34
N TRP A 102 2.77 -14.54 0.88
CA TRP A 102 2.10 -13.55 1.69
C TRP A 102 0.60 -13.56 1.37
N LEU A 103 -0.22 -13.57 2.40
CA LEU A 103 -1.56 -13.02 2.31
C LEU A 103 -1.49 -11.55 2.72
N TRP A 104 -2.40 -10.74 2.21
CA TRP A 104 -2.47 -9.33 2.56
C TRP A 104 -3.91 -8.85 2.59
N CYS A 105 -4.14 -7.75 3.29
CA CYS A 105 -5.46 -7.14 3.42
C CYS A 105 -5.32 -5.62 3.45
N ASP A 106 -6.05 -4.92 2.58
CA ASP A 106 -6.14 -3.46 2.56
C ASP A 106 -7.37 -3.01 3.34
N LEU A 107 -7.16 -2.45 4.53
CA LEU A 107 -8.22 -1.87 5.35
C LEU A 107 -8.29 -0.37 5.06
N ASP A 108 -9.30 0.07 4.32
CA ASP A 108 -9.54 1.48 3.99
C ASP A 108 -10.75 1.99 4.77
N PHE A 109 -10.59 3.11 5.47
CA PHE A 109 -11.60 3.69 6.37
C PHE A 109 -12.16 5.01 5.84
N LYS A 110 -12.15 5.18 4.50
CA LYS A 110 -12.65 6.37 3.85
C LYS A 110 -14.13 6.23 3.51
N GLU A 111 -14.88 7.27 3.81
CA GLU A 111 -16.27 7.45 3.42
C GLU A 111 -16.39 8.71 2.57
N GLU A 112 -17.31 8.71 1.60
CA GLU A 112 -17.61 9.90 0.82
C GLU A 112 -18.74 10.68 1.47
N VAL A 113 -18.54 11.99 1.61
CA VAL A 113 -19.49 12.93 2.23
C VAL A 113 -19.69 14.12 1.30
N LEU A 114 -20.91 14.61 1.15
CA LEU A 114 -21.18 15.79 0.34
C LEU A 114 -20.66 17.05 1.02
N ASP A 115 -20.26 18.06 0.25
CA ASP A 115 -19.76 19.34 0.79
C ASP A 115 -20.78 20.02 1.73
N VAL A 116 -22.07 19.89 1.42
CA VAL A 116 -23.17 20.42 2.23
C VAL A 116 -23.31 19.71 3.59
N GLU A 117 -22.90 18.45 3.69
CA GLU A 117 -22.96 17.63 4.91
C GLU A 117 -21.73 17.81 5.80
N LEU A 118 -20.72 18.55 5.33
CA LEU A 118 -19.48 18.75 6.07
C LEU A 118 -19.70 19.72 7.24
N ASP A 119 -19.22 19.34 8.42
CA ASP A 119 -19.27 20.16 9.64
C ASP A 119 -18.62 21.53 9.43
N ASP A 120 -19.22 22.58 10.00
CA ASP A 120 -18.77 23.96 9.78
C ASP A 120 -17.36 24.22 10.34
N ASN A 121 -16.98 23.58 11.46
CA ASN A 121 -15.61 23.71 11.98
C ASN A 121 -14.60 23.05 11.03
N LEU A 122 -14.99 21.96 10.37
CA LEU A 122 -14.15 21.28 9.40
C LEU A 122 -14.02 22.10 8.11
N LYS A 123 -15.11 22.72 7.64
CA LYS A 123 -15.07 23.68 6.53
C LYS A 123 -14.11 24.83 6.80
N GLU A 124 -14.11 25.36 8.03
CA GLU A 124 -13.17 26.41 8.43
C GLU A 124 -11.71 25.95 8.34
N LYS A 125 -11.40 24.76 8.87
CA LYS A 125 -10.05 24.16 8.77
C LYS A 125 -9.60 23.91 7.32
N LEU A 126 -10.54 23.64 6.42
CA LEU A 126 -10.29 23.36 5.00
C LEU A 126 -10.27 24.60 4.11
N LYS A 127 -10.54 25.79 4.66
CA LYS A 127 -10.63 27.05 3.89
C LYS A 127 -9.38 27.38 3.09
N PHE A 128 -8.21 26.97 3.57
CA PHE A 128 -6.91 27.26 2.95
C PHE A 128 -6.16 26.03 2.43
N LYS A 129 -6.70 24.83 2.67
CA LYS A 129 -6.09 23.56 2.27
C LYS A 129 -7.17 22.56 1.88
N ASP A 130 -6.97 21.86 0.77
CA ASP A 130 -7.88 20.78 0.35
C ASP A 130 -7.78 19.49 1.18
N TYR A 131 -7.15 19.55 2.35
CA TYR A 131 -7.07 18.46 3.30
C TYR A 131 -6.82 18.95 4.73
N TYR A 132 -7.28 18.15 5.70
CA TYR A 132 -7.01 18.28 7.12
C TYR A 132 -6.86 16.88 7.71
N CYS A 133 -5.76 16.61 8.41
CA CYS A 133 -5.61 15.37 9.16
C CYS A 133 -5.18 15.67 10.60
N GLU A 134 -5.62 14.81 11.51
CA GLU A 134 -5.26 14.81 12.91
C GLU A 134 -4.89 13.38 13.32
N GLU A 135 -3.63 13.18 13.69
CA GLU A 135 -3.18 11.92 14.30
C GLU A 135 -3.88 11.74 15.64
N LYS A 136 -4.34 10.53 15.90
CA LYS A 136 -4.85 10.09 17.20
C LYS A 136 -3.87 9.08 17.80
N ASP A 137 -4.11 8.72 19.05
CA ASP A 137 -3.27 7.75 19.75
C ASP A 137 -3.18 6.42 18.99
N ASN A 138 -2.04 5.76 19.13
CA ASN A 138 -1.79 4.43 18.57
C ASN A 138 -2.11 4.35 17.06
N TYR A 139 -1.64 5.33 16.29
CA TYR A 139 -1.83 5.43 14.83
C TYR A 139 -3.28 5.59 14.36
N GLY A 140 -4.24 5.83 15.26
CA GLY A 140 -5.58 6.26 14.87
C GLY A 140 -5.52 7.55 14.05
N LEU A 141 -6.51 7.78 13.18
CA LEU A 141 -6.50 8.93 12.29
C LEU A 141 -7.90 9.46 12.04
N PHE A 142 -8.06 10.77 12.23
CA PHE A 142 -9.12 11.52 11.57
C PHE A 142 -8.52 12.30 10.41
N CYS A 143 -9.01 12.10 9.19
CA CYS A 143 -8.59 12.93 8.08
C CYS A 143 -9.74 13.27 7.14
N THR A 144 -9.65 14.40 6.47
CA THR A 144 -10.60 14.80 5.43
C THR A 144 -9.84 15.42 4.28
N TYR A 145 -10.19 15.06 3.04
CA TYR A 145 -9.57 15.65 1.85
C TYR A 145 -10.53 15.64 0.66
N ARG A 146 -10.35 16.61 -0.24
CA ARG A 146 -11.27 16.84 -1.35
C ARG A 146 -11.25 15.65 -2.33
N LYS A 147 -12.43 15.13 -2.71
CA LYS A 147 -12.57 14.16 -3.81
C LYS A 147 -12.80 14.89 -5.13
N ASN A 148 -13.75 15.82 -5.13
CA ASN A 148 -14.10 16.67 -6.28
C ASN A 148 -14.70 17.99 -5.77
N LYS A 149 -15.31 18.77 -6.67
CA LYS A 149 -15.90 20.07 -6.32
C LYS A 149 -17.03 19.98 -5.27
N TYR A 150 -17.74 18.86 -5.20
CA TYR A 150 -18.98 18.69 -4.43
C TYR A 150 -18.90 17.64 -3.33
N SER A 151 -17.82 16.87 -3.24
CA SER A 151 -17.67 15.85 -2.21
C SER A 151 -16.25 15.71 -1.67
N TRP A 152 -16.20 15.22 -0.44
CA TRP A 152 -15.02 15.01 0.37
C TRP A 152 -14.90 13.52 0.72
N TYR A 153 -13.66 13.08 0.94
CA TYR A 153 -13.42 11.85 1.68
C TYR A 153 -13.19 12.19 3.13
N VAL A 154 -13.90 11.52 4.03
CA VAL A 154 -13.68 11.53 5.48
C VAL A 154 -13.11 10.18 5.88
N VAL A 155 -11.99 10.18 6.58
CA VAL A 155 -11.28 8.99 7.05
C VAL A 155 -11.39 8.96 8.57
N LYS A 156 -11.96 7.87 9.10
CA LYS A 156 -12.02 7.57 10.54
C LYS A 156 -11.32 6.24 10.79
N ARG A 157 -10.00 6.28 10.86
CA ARG A 157 -9.19 5.08 11.08
C ARG A 157 -9.08 4.79 12.59
N PRO A 158 -9.44 3.58 13.04
CA PRO A 158 -9.30 3.17 14.44
C PRO A 158 -7.83 3.04 14.84
N ALA A 159 -7.59 2.93 16.15
CA ALA A 159 -6.26 2.65 16.67
C ALA A 159 -5.72 1.32 16.12
N LEU A 160 -4.41 1.24 15.91
CA LEU A 160 -3.75 0.01 15.45
C LEU A 160 -3.99 -1.14 16.43
N ALA A 161 -4.00 -0.87 17.74
CA ALA A 161 -4.30 -1.87 18.77
C ALA A 161 -5.64 -2.59 18.53
N GLU A 162 -6.70 -1.84 18.15
CA GLU A 162 -8.02 -2.42 17.84
C GLU A 162 -7.95 -3.34 16.60
N ILE A 163 -7.16 -2.94 15.60
CA ILE A 163 -6.95 -3.73 14.38
C ILE A 163 -6.16 -5.01 14.68
N LEU A 164 -5.12 -4.93 15.50
CA LEU A 164 -4.35 -6.10 15.93
C LEU A 164 -5.20 -7.06 16.75
N GLU A 165 -6.04 -6.54 17.66
CA GLU A 165 -6.97 -7.37 18.45
C GLU A 165 -7.99 -8.07 17.55
N LYS A 166 -8.61 -7.34 16.62
CA LYS A 166 -9.53 -7.92 15.62
C LYS A 166 -8.85 -9.02 14.81
N ALA A 167 -7.65 -8.74 14.30
CA ALA A 167 -6.89 -9.70 13.52
C ALA A 167 -6.54 -10.96 14.33
N ALA A 168 -6.10 -10.81 15.58
CA ALA A 168 -5.79 -11.92 16.48
C ALA A 168 -7.01 -12.79 16.78
N LYS A 169 -8.19 -12.18 16.96
CA LYS A 169 -9.44 -12.90 17.25
C LYS A 169 -10.01 -13.63 16.04
N SER A 170 -10.00 -12.99 14.86
CA SER A 170 -10.67 -13.51 13.67
C SER A 170 -9.77 -14.38 12.78
N PHE A 171 -8.45 -14.19 12.83
CA PHE A 171 -7.52 -14.90 11.95
C PHE A 171 -6.19 -15.22 12.63
N ARG A 172 -5.31 -14.23 12.71
CA ARG A 172 -4.05 -14.22 13.47
C ARG A 172 -3.46 -12.82 13.45
N LEU A 173 -2.41 -12.58 14.24
CA LEU A 173 -1.64 -11.34 14.15
C LEU A 173 -0.94 -11.21 12.79
N PRO A 174 -0.92 -10.00 12.20
CA PRO A 174 -0.12 -9.72 11.01
C PRO A 174 1.37 -9.82 11.33
N ASP A 175 2.19 -10.11 10.33
CA ASP A 175 3.65 -10.09 10.43
C ASP A 175 4.21 -8.68 10.17
N ILE A 176 3.51 -7.89 9.35
CA ILE A 176 3.84 -6.50 9.03
C ILE A 176 2.54 -5.69 8.96
N VAL A 177 2.54 -4.48 9.52
CA VAL A 177 1.49 -3.48 9.28
C VAL A 177 2.09 -2.21 8.70
N VAL A 178 1.44 -1.68 7.68
CA VAL A 178 1.76 -0.40 7.04
C VAL A 178 0.65 0.60 7.31
N ASP A 179 0.98 1.76 7.89
CA ASP A 179 0.15 2.96 7.77
C ASP A 179 0.21 3.40 6.30
N SER A 180 -0.89 3.19 5.56
CA SER A 180 -0.94 3.57 4.14
C SER A 180 -1.15 5.07 3.93
N GLY A 181 -1.48 5.82 4.98
CA GLY A 181 -1.88 7.21 4.99
C GLY A 181 -3.37 7.41 5.23
N ASN A 182 -4.22 6.44 4.86
CA ASN A 182 -5.67 6.47 5.14
C ASN A 182 -6.14 5.27 5.97
N GLY A 183 -5.38 4.19 5.92
CA GLY A 183 -5.79 2.90 6.43
C GLY A 183 -4.59 2.06 6.82
N TYR A 184 -4.78 0.75 6.85
CA TYR A 184 -3.72 -0.20 7.18
C TYR A 184 -3.59 -1.24 6.07
N HIS A 185 -2.37 -1.49 5.60
CA HIS A 185 -2.08 -2.72 4.88
C HIS A 185 -1.56 -3.75 5.88
N LEU A 186 -2.23 -4.89 5.95
CA LEU A 186 -1.83 -6.03 6.77
C LEU A 186 -1.14 -7.07 5.90
N TYR A 187 -0.03 -7.64 6.37
CA TYR A 187 0.66 -8.74 5.68
C TYR A 187 0.84 -9.92 6.61
N PHE A 188 0.61 -11.11 6.07
CA PHE A 188 0.62 -12.38 6.77
C PHE A 188 1.56 -13.35 6.03
N GLU A 189 2.76 -13.59 6.56
CA GLU A 189 3.74 -14.49 5.97
C GLU A 189 3.27 -15.95 6.07
N LEU A 190 3.32 -16.69 4.96
CA LEU A 190 3.03 -18.11 4.91
C LEU A 190 4.31 -18.93 5.18
N ASN A 191 4.13 -20.10 5.78
CA ASN A 191 5.24 -21.02 6.08
C ASN A 191 5.93 -21.55 4.80
N LYS A 192 5.23 -21.54 3.68
CA LYS A 192 5.74 -21.93 2.36
C LYS A 192 5.11 -21.07 1.27
N GLU A 193 5.72 -21.09 0.10
CA GLU A 193 5.14 -20.52 -1.10
C GLU A 193 3.97 -21.40 -1.57
N GLU A 194 2.84 -20.77 -1.86
CA GLU A 194 1.60 -21.43 -2.26
C GLU A 194 1.17 -20.95 -3.65
N SER A 195 0.40 -21.78 -4.36
CA SER A 195 -0.09 -21.46 -5.71
C SER A 195 -1.12 -20.34 -5.69
N ALA A 196 -1.18 -19.57 -6.78
CA ALA A 196 -2.13 -18.47 -6.95
C ALA A 196 -3.59 -18.86 -6.72
N LEU A 197 -4.00 -20.08 -7.11
CA LEU A 197 -5.37 -20.57 -6.86
C LEU A 197 -5.66 -20.72 -5.37
N LYS A 198 -4.72 -21.26 -4.60
CA LYS A 198 -4.87 -21.39 -3.15
C LYS A 198 -4.81 -20.03 -2.47
N ILE A 199 -3.93 -19.15 -2.92
CA ILE A 199 -3.81 -17.78 -2.41
C ILE A 199 -5.11 -17.00 -2.60
N LEU A 200 -5.74 -17.10 -3.77
CA LEU A 200 -7.02 -16.44 -4.05
C LEU A 200 -8.09 -16.86 -3.03
N SER A 201 -8.25 -18.16 -2.79
CA SER A 201 -9.21 -18.67 -1.81
C SER A 201 -8.88 -18.23 -0.37
N LEU A 202 -7.60 -18.17 -0.01
CA LEU A 202 -7.18 -17.71 1.31
C LEU A 202 -7.37 -16.20 1.50
N GLU A 203 -7.09 -15.39 0.47
CA GLU A 203 -7.29 -13.93 0.49
C GLU A 203 -8.78 -13.59 0.60
N GLU A 204 -9.66 -14.31 -0.08
CA GLU A 204 -11.11 -14.16 0.07
C GLU A 204 -11.55 -14.32 1.53
N ASN A 205 -11.07 -15.37 2.20
CA ASN A 205 -11.37 -15.60 3.63
C ASN A 205 -10.80 -14.49 4.52
N VAL A 206 -9.56 -14.04 4.28
CA VAL A 206 -8.93 -12.97 5.09
C VAL A 206 -9.70 -11.66 4.94
N VAL A 207 -10.12 -11.31 3.73
CA VAL A 207 -10.91 -10.10 3.47
C VAL A 207 -12.26 -10.16 4.17
N GLU A 208 -12.94 -11.29 4.13
CA GLU A 208 -14.23 -11.49 4.81
C GLU A 208 -14.09 -11.40 6.34
N LEU A 209 -13.09 -12.08 6.92
CA LEU A 209 -12.85 -12.10 8.36
C LEU A 209 -12.44 -10.73 8.94
N LEU A 210 -11.69 -9.94 8.16
CA LEU A 210 -11.13 -8.67 8.63
C LEU A 210 -11.91 -7.44 8.14
N GLY A 211 -12.84 -7.60 7.20
CA GLY A 211 -13.58 -6.50 6.58
C GLY A 211 -12.69 -5.63 5.68
N GLY A 212 -11.83 -6.25 4.88
CA GLY A 212 -10.97 -5.54 3.92
C GLY A 212 -11.70 -5.08 2.65
N ASP A 213 -11.03 -4.24 1.86
CA ASP A 213 -11.52 -3.87 0.52
C ASP A 213 -11.71 -5.14 -0.33
N GLU A 214 -12.89 -5.34 -0.93
CA GLU A 214 -13.18 -6.47 -1.81
C GLU A 214 -12.19 -6.57 -2.98
N LYS A 215 -11.61 -5.45 -3.40
CA LYS A 215 -10.57 -5.42 -4.44
C LYS A 215 -9.26 -6.06 -3.98
N SER A 216 -9.13 -6.42 -2.70
CA SER A 216 -8.03 -7.21 -2.18
C SER A 216 -7.98 -8.62 -2.79
N LYS A 217 -9.04 -9.04 -3.51
CA LYS A 217 -9.10 -10.30 -4.28
C LYS A 217 -8.40 -10.25 -5.64
N ASP A 218 -7.93 -9.08 -6.08
CA ASP A 218 -7.09 -8.97 -7.28
C ASP A 218 -5.65 -9.38 -6.94
N LEU A 219 -5.24 -10.60 -7.32
CA LEU A 219 -3.86 -11.06 -7.12
C LEU A 219 -2.82 -10.10 -7.72
N ALA A 220 -3.19 -9.36 -8.77
CA ALA A 220 -2.35 -8.33 -9.32
C ALA A 220 -2.59 -6.97 -8.67
N ARG A 221 -3.03 -6.85 -7.42
CA ARG A 221 -3.20 -5.54 -6.76
C ARG A 221 -1.87 -4.80 -6.61
N ILE A 222 -1.95 -3.48 -6.71
CA ILE A 222 -0.90 -2.55 -6.30
C ILE A 222 -1.30 -1.84 -5.00
N LEU A 223 -0.36 -1.72 -4.07
CA LEU A 223 -0.54 -1.00 -2.80
C LEU A 223 0.48 0.12 -2.67
N ARG A 224 0.17 1.14 -1.86
CA ARG A 224 1.06 2.29 -1.68
C ARG A 224 2.37 1.82 -1.07
N LEU A 225 3.50 2.24 -1.64
CA LEU A 225 4.82 1.85 -1.17
C LEU A 225 5.15 2.58 0.14
N PRO A 226 5.50 1.89 1.25
CA PRO A 226 6.03 2.54 2.45
C PRO A 226 7.28 3.37 2.13
N GLY A 227 7.49 4.47 2.86
CA GLY A 227 8.53 5.45 2.58
C GLY A 227 8.15 6.51 1.54
N THR A 228 6.90 6.50 1.04
CA THR A 228 6.42 7.45 0.01
C THR A 228 5.25 8.29 0.51
N VAL A 229 5.04 9.45 -0.12
CA VAL A 229 4.00 10.40 0.26
C VAL A 229 2.67 10.00 -0.37
N ASN A 230 1.59 9.97 0.42
CA ASN A 230 0.22 9.96 -0.05
C ASN A 230 -0.18 11.38 -0.47
N GLN A 231 -0.34 11.62 -1.77
CA GLN A 231 -0.56 12.96 -2.32
C GLN A 231 -1.92 13.55 -1.97
N LYS A 232 -2.87 12.71 -1.54
CA LYS A 232 -4.23 13.14 -1.16
C LYS A 232 -4.22 13.90 0.15
N ASN A 233 -3.43 13.45 1.10
CA ASN A 233 -3.42 13.97 2.47
C ASN A 233 -2.03 14.35 3.00
N LYS A 234 -1.01 14.25 2.14
CA LYS A 234 0.40 14.61 2.36
C LYS A 234 1.10 13.86 3.50
N ARG A 235 0.50 12.77 3.99
CA ARG A 235 1.11 11.87 4.97
C ARG A 235 2.10 10.93 4.30
N ILE A 236 3.10 10.48 5.04
CA ILE A 236 4.05 9.46 4.59
C ILE A 236 3.47 8.08 4.93
N SER A 237 3.43 7.19 3.94
CA SER A 237 3.16 5.76 4.16
C SER A 237 4.33 5.13 4.91
N LYS A 238 4.08 4.39 6.01
CA LYS A 238 5.15 3.88 6.89
C LYS A 238 4.87 2.46 7.33
N VAL A 239 5.93 1.67 7.51
CA VAL A 239 5.82 0.42 8.26
C VAL A 239 5.78 0.78 9.75
N ILE A 240 4.74 0.35 10.46
CA ILE A 240 4.48 0.74 11.86
C ILE A 240 4.50 -0.45 12.82
N TYR A 241 4.56 -1.67 12.29
CA TYR A 241 4.57 -2.89 13.07
C TYR A 241 5.31 -4.01 12.33
N ARG A 242 6.15 -4.77 13.04
CA ARG A 242 6.81 -6.00 12.57
C ARG A 242 6.84 -7.05 13.67
N LYS A 243 6.27 -8.25 13.43
CA LYS A 243 6.37 -9.43 14.31
C LYS A 243 6.26 -9.12 15.81
N ASN A 244 5.14 -8.53 16.23
CA ASN A 244 4.84 -8.18 17.63
C ASN A 244 5.66 -7.02 18.21
N ASN A 245 6.37 -6.27 17.36
CA ASN A 245 7.05 -5.05 17.76
C ASN A 245 6.46 -3.85 17.02
N LEU A 246 6.02 -2.85 17.78
CA LEU A 246 5.73 -1.51 17.26
C LEU A 246 7.05 -0.82 16.89
N ILE A 247 7.02 0.01 15.84
CA ILE A 247 8.19 0.70 15.28
C ILE A 247 8.02 2.21 15.41
#